data_AF-A0A8X6TVU7-F1
#
_entry.id   AF-A0A8X6TVU7-F1
#
_cell.length_a   1.000
_cell.length_b   1.000
_cell.length_c   1.000
_cell.angle_alpha   90.00
_cell.angle_beta   90.00
_cell.angle_gamma   90.00
#
_symmetry.space_group_name_H-M   'P 1'
#
loop_
_entity.id
_entity.type
_entity.pdbx_description
1 polymer ?
#
loop_
_entity_poly.entity_id
_entity_poly.type
_entity_poly.pdbx_seq_one_letter_code
_entity_poly.pdbx_strand_id
1 'polypeptide(L)'
;MRVHVETQVEGIKEHVNLCIGKVEDVQSVKREINEVKNEVQEHISFLEKRLCDLEERPINYLPSSEVIYSRPTVKPLTFDGQTSWSVFKTQFDVMSFSNGWTGRVKASQIVASLRGSTAEVLRGIPGGNLTALTTIERALESRFRDSHLYPILQD
;
A
#
# COMPACT_ATOMS: atom_id res chain seq x y z
N MET A 1 -42.26 -43.06 -41.13
CA MET A 1 -40.78 -43.01 -41.07
C MET A 1 -40.23 -41.71 -41.66
N ARG A 2 -40.52 -41.36 -42.93
CA ARG A 2 -40.02 -40.12 -43.59
C ARG A 2 -40.32 -38.82 -42.81
N VAL A 3 -41.57 -38.60 -42.42
CA VAL A 3 -42.01 -37.38 -41.71
C VAL A 3 -41.33 -37.19 -40.34
N HIS A 4 -41.04 -38.29 -39.65
CA HIS A 4 -40.37 -38.26 -38.34
C HIS A 4 -38.91 -37.82 -38.46
N VAL A 5 -38.22 -38.28 -39.53
CA VAL A 5 -36.85 -37.86 -39.84
C VAL A 5 -36.83 -36.37 -40.19
N GLU A 6 -37.79 -35.90 -40.98
CA GLU A 6 -37.91 -34.47 -41.33
C GLU A 6 -38.12 -33.58 -40.10
N THR A 7 -38.99 -33.98 -39.16
CA THR A 7 -39.18 -33.23 -37.90
C THR A 7 -37.92 -33.20 -37.02
N GLN A 8 -37.19 -34.31 -36.91
CA GLN A 8 -35.94 -34.34 -36.16
C GLN A 8 -34.87 -33.44 -36.79
N VAL A 9 -34.77 -33.44 -38.12
CA VAL A 9 -33.82 -32.60 -38.86
C VAL A 9 -34.13 -31.12 -38.66
N GLU A 10 -35.41 -30.72 -38.70
CA GLU A 10 -35.78 -29.32 -38.47
C GLU A 10 -35.50 -28.88 -37.02
N GLY A 11 -35.79 -29.73 -36.03
CA GLY A 11 -35.43 -29.43 -34.64
C GLY A 11 -33.93 -29.27 -34.44
N ILE A 12 -33.11 -30.15 -35.03
CA ILE A 12 -31.64 -30.03 -34.99
C ILE A 12 -31.19 -28.71 -35.62
N LYS A 13 -31.80 -28.31 -36.74
CA LYS A 13 -31.48 -27.06 -37.43
C LYS A 13 -31.79 -25.84 -36.58
N GLU A 14 -32.92 -25.81 -35.87
CA GLU A 14 -33.26 -24.74 -34.93
C GLU A 14 -32.24 -24.67 -33.78
N HIS A 15 -31.88 -25.81 -33.20
CA HIS A 15 -30.86 -25.88 -32.14
C HIS A 15 -29.48 -25.40 -32.63
N VAL A 16 -29.08 -25.76 -33.86
CA VAL A 16 -27.83 -25.29 -34.46
C VAL A 16 -27.85 -23.77 -34.63
N ASN A 17 -28.95 -23.20 -35.15
CA ASN A 17 -29.08 -21.75 -35.30
C ASN A 17 -29.01 -21.01 -33.95
N LEU A 18 -29.66 -21.54 -32.91
CA LEU A 18 -29.58 -20.99 -31.56
C LEU A 18 -28.15 -21.06 -31.01
N CYS A 19 -27.45 -22.17 -31.21
CA CYS A 19 -26.05 -22.33 -30.80
C CYS A 19 -25.12 -21.36 -31.54
N ILE A 20 -25.34 -21.12 -32.83
CA ILE A 20 -24.58 -20.13 -33.61
C ILE A 20 -24.73 -18.74 -33.00
N GLY A 21 -25.96 -18.30 -32.69
CA GLY A 21 -26.18 -16.98 -32.06
C GLY A 21 -25.47 -16.84 -30.72
N LYS A 22 -25.50 -17.86 -29.86
CA LYS A 22 -24.76 -17.84 -28.60
C LYS A 22 -23.24 -17.76 -28.79
N VAL A 23 -22.70 -18.39 -29.84
CA VAL A 23 -21.27 -18.31 -30.17
C VAL A 23 -20.91 -16.90 -30.64
N GLU A 24 -21.77 -16.24 -31.41
CA GLU A 24 -21.60 -14.85 -31.84
C GLU A 24 -21.57 -13.89 -30.64
N ASP A 25 -22.50 -14.05 -29.68
CA ASP A 25 -22.53 -13.26 -28.44
C ASP A 25 -21.22 -13.40 -27.65
N VAL A 26 -20.74 -14.64 -27.48
CA VAL A 26 -19.46 -14.91 -26.79
C VAL A 26 -18.27 -14.28 -27.53
N GLN A 27 -18.28 -14.26 -28.86
CA GLN A 27 -17.24 -13.58 -29.64
C GLN A 27 -17.29 -12.06 -29.48
N SER A 28 -18.48 -11.47 -29.38
CA SER A 28 -18.63 -10.03 -29.10
C SER A 28 -18.05 -9.67 -27.73
N VAL A 29 -18.45 -10.39 -26.68
CA VAL A 29 -17.94 -10.18 -25.32
C VAL A 29 -16.42 -10.34 -25.26
N LYS A 30 -15.87 -11.33 -25.97
CA LYS A 30 -14.42 -11.54 -26.06
C LYS A 30 -13.70 -10.34 -26.69
N ARG A 31 -14.31 -9.67 -27.66
CA ARG A 31 -13.75 -8.45 -28.28
C ARG A 31 -13.73 -7.30 -27.27
N GLU A 32 -14.84 -7.04 -26.60
CA GLU A 32 -14.96 -5.98 -25.58
C GLU A 32 -13.96 -6.18 -24.43
N ILE A 33 -13.79 -7.42 -23.94
CA ILE A 33 -12.80 -7.73 -22.90
C ILE A 33 -11.38 -7.39 -23.35
N ASN A 34 -11.02 -7.65 -24.61
CA ASN A 34 -9.70 -7.32 -25.13
C ASN A 34 -9.50 -5.81 -25.27
N GLU A 35 -10.52 -5.05 -25.64
CA GLU A 35 -10.48 -3.59 -25.72
C GLU A 35 -10.27 -2.97 -24.34
N VAL A 36 -11.10 -3.36 -23.35
CA VAL A 36 -10.94 -2.92 -21.96
C VAL A 36 -9.58 -3.30 -21.40
N LYS A 37 -9.07 -4.50 -21.72
CA LYS A 37 -7.73 -4.93 -21.31
C LYS A 37 -6.65 -4.00 -21.87
N ASN A 38 -6.74 -3.63 -23.14
CA ASN A 38 -5.77 -2.73 -23.78
C ASN A 38 -5.83 -1.34 -23.15
N GLU A 39 -7.02 -0.77 -22.94
CA GLU A 39 -7.18 0.54 -22.28
C GLU A 39 -6.58 0.55 -20.87
N VAL A 40 -6.83 -0.50 -20.09
CA VAL A 40 -6.26 -0.64 -18.74
C VAL A 40 -4.74 -0.71 -18.80
N GLN A 41 -4.17 -1.45 -19.77
CA GLN A 41 -2.71 -1.52 -19.95
C GLN A 41 -2.11 -0.15 -20.33
N GLU A 42 -2.77 0.61 -21.20
CA GLU A 42 -2.34 1.97 -21.58
C GLU A 42 -2.40 2.93 -20.39
N HIS A 43 -3.48 2.88 -19.60
CA HIS A 43 -3.62 3.70 -18.40
C HIS A 43 -2.55 3.37 -17.35
N ILE A 44 -2.23 2.09 -17.15
CA ILE A 44 -1.14 1.68 -16.25
C ILE A 44 0.19 2.26 -16.73
N SER A 45 0.53 2.08 -18.01
CA SER A 45 1.78 2.61 -18.57
C SER A 45 1.87 4.14 -18.45
N PHE A 46 0.76 4.84 -18.68
CA PHE A 46 0.67 6.28 -18.49
C PHE A 46 0.90 6.71 -17.03
N LEU A 47 0.30 5.99 -16.08
CA LEU A 47 0.46 6.28 -14.66
C LEU A 47 1.88 5.97 -14.17
N GLU A 48 2.49 4.87 -14.62
CA GLU A 48 3.89 4.53 -14.34
C GLU A 48 4.82 5.64 -14.84
N LYS A 49 4.63 6.13 -16.07
CA LYS A 49 5.41 7.25 -16.61
C LYS A 49 5.25 8.51 -15.77
N ARG A 50 4.02 8.89 -15.41
CA ARG A 50 3.76 10.05 -14.55
C ARG A 50 4.38 9.91 -13.16
N LEU A 51 4.45 8.69 -12.63
CA LEU A 51 5.09 8.42 -11.35
C LEU A 51 6.60 8.63 -11.44
N CYS A 52 7.25 8.16 -12.51
CA CYS A 52 8.66 8.42 -12.77
C CYS A 52 8.95 9.93 -12.91
N ASP A 53 8.14 10.66 -13.69
CA ASP A 53 8.30 12.12 -13.85
C ASP A 53 8.18 12.88 -12.51
N LEU A 54 7.33 12.39 -11.60
CA LEU A 54 7.16 12.96 -10.25
C LEU A 54 8.30 12.58 -9.30
N GLU A 55 8.88 11.40 -9.43
CA GLU A 55 10.02 10.93 -8.62
C GLU A 55 11.33 11.62 -9.03
N GLU A 56 11.50 11.92 -10.32
CA GLU A 56 12.68 12.63 -10.84
C GLU A 56 12.63 14.15 -10.62
N ARG A 57 11.46 14.73 -10.35
CA ARG A 57 11.34 16.16 -10.05
C ARG A 57 11.90 16.44 -8.65
N PRO A 58 13.03 17.17 -8.52
CA PRO A 58 13.51 17.57 -7.21
C PRO A 58 12.44 18.45 -6.57
N ILE A 59 12.19 18.24 -5.27
CA ILE A 59 11.21 18.98 -4.44
C ILE A 59 11.49 20.51 -4.40
N ASN A 60 12.52 20.99 -5.09
CA ASN A 60 13.09 22.33 -4.98
C ASN A 60 12.52 23.37 -5.95
N TYR A 61 11.50 23.04 -6.75
CA TYR A 61 10.84 24.03 -7.61
C TYR A 61 9.36 24.19 -7.24
N LEU A 62 9.14 24.76 -6.06
CA LEU A 62 8.06 25.71 -5.87
C LEU A 62 8.69 27.10 -5.99
N PRO A 63 8.34 27.94 -6.97
CA PRO A 63 8.66 29.36 -6.91
C PRO A 63 8.02 29.88 -5.64
N SER A 64 8.84 30.43 -4.75
CA SER A 64 8.39 31.14 -3.56
C SER A 64 7.40 32.22 -3.96
N SER A 65 6.11 31.97 -3.77
CA SER A 65 5.11 33.02 -3.66
C SER A 65 4.61 32.93 -2.23
N GLU A 66 4.99 33.93 -1.45
CA GLU A 66 4.75 34.05 -0.02
C GLU A 66 3.25 33.87 0.30
N VAL A 67 3.01 33.21 1.44
CA VAL A 67 1.71 32.98 2.10
C VAL A 67 0.87 31.90 1.38
N ILE A 68 0.62 30.67 1.87
CA ILE A 68 0.16 30.12 3.15
C ILE A 68 0.53 28.62 3.03
N TYR A 69 1.45 27.99 3.74
CA TYR A 69 1.35 27.50 5.11
C TYR A 69 2.79 27.17 5.52
N SER A 70 3.33 27.86 6.52
CA SER A 70 4.31 27.23 7.38
C SER A 70 3.59 26.09 8.08
N ARG A 71 3.45 24.93 7.41
CA ARG A 71 2.93 23.72 8.05
C ARG A 71 3.81 23.53 9.28
N PRO A 72 3.30 23.67 10.51
CA PRO A 72 4.15 23.52 11.68
C PRO A 72 4.68 22.09 11.62
N THR A 73 5.96 21.92 11.32
CA THR A 73 6.59 20.60 11.40
C THR A 73 6.60 20.28 12.89
N VAL A 74 5.67 19.41 13.30
CA VAL A 74 5.67 18.92 14.67
C VAL A 74 6.99 18.20 14.87
N LYS A 75 7.79 18.66 15.83
CA LYS A 75 9.13 18.13 16.07
C LYS A 75 9.01 16.65 16.45
N PRO A 76 9.88 15.78 15.90
CA PRO A 76 9.90 14.37 16.26
C PRO A 76 10.05 14.21 17.78
N LEU A 77 9.17 13.40 18.38
CA LEU A 77 9.25 13.00 19.78
C LEU A 77 10.52 12.18 20.02
N THR A 78 11.10 12.26 21.22
CA THR A 78 12.18 11.36 21.63
C THR A 78 11.62 10.08 22.21
N PHE A 79 12.20 8.93 21.86
CA PHE A 79 11.90 7.65 22.49
C PHE A 79 13.09 7.18 23.32
N ASP A 80 13.00 7.40 24.62
CA ASP A 80 14.01 7.03 25.63
C ASP A 80 13.58 5.82 26.49
N GLY A 81 12.38 5.27 26.22
CA GLY A 81 11.81 4.15 26.96
C GLY A 81 10.99 4.54 28.19
N GLN A 82 10.76 5.85 28.45
CA GLN A 82 9.90 6.31 29.55
C GLN A 82 8.41 6.02 29.31
N THR A 83 8.00 6.05 28.04
CA THR A 83 6.65 5.64 27.61
C THR A 83 6.73 4.27 26.94
N SER A 84 5.64 3.50 26.98
CA SER A 84 5.62 2.23 26.26
C SER A 84 5.72 2.45 24.75
N TRP A 85 6.30 1.47 24.05
CA TRP A 85 6.43 1.52 22.60
C TRP A 85 5.09 1.73 21.88
N SER A 86 4.00 1.15 22.38
CA SER A 86 2.65 1.31 21.79
C SER A 86 2.13 2.74 21.88
N VAL A 87 2.37 3.42 23.01
CA VAL A 87 2.01 4.83 23.20
C VAL A 87 2.85 5.72 22.29
N PHE A 88 4.16 5.50 22.25
CA PHE A 88 5.05 6.22 21.34
C PHE A 88 4.65 6.04 19.87
N LYS A 89 4.38 4.80 19.43
CA LYS A 89 3.97 4.49 18.05
C LYS A 89 2.68 5.21 17.67
N THR A 90 1.70 5.25 18.57
CA THR A 90 0.43 5.96 18.35
C THR A 90 0.65 7.47 18.19
N GLN A 91 1.44 8.09 19.07
CA GLN A 91 1.77 9.51 18.98
C GLN A 91 2.58 9.84 17.72
N PHE A 92 3.52 8.95 17.38
CA PHE A 92 4.34 9.06 16.18
C PHE A 92 3.48 8.96 14.91
N ASP A 93 2.50 8.07 14.86
CA ASP A 93 1.62 7.92 13.71
C ASP A 93 0.76 9.16 13.47
N VAL A 94 0.16 9.73 14.53
CA VAL A 94 -0.60 11.00 14.45
C VAL A 94 0.30 12.12 13.92
N MET A 95 1.50 12.29 14.49
CA MET A 95 2.47 13.29 14.06
C MET A 95 2.90 13.09 12.60
N SER A 96 3.19 11.84 12.21
CA SER A 96 3.64 11.50 10.87
C SER A 96 2.57 11.78 9.82
N PHE A 97 1.30 11.56 10.15
CA PHE A 97 0.15 11.89 9.32
C PHE A 97 0.03 13.41 9.15
N SER A 98 0.09 14.16 10.25
CA SER A 98 0.08 15.63 10.23
C SER A 98 1.23 16.23 9.45
N ASN A 99 2.39 15.57 9.41
CA ASN A 99 3.58 16.01 8.67
C ASN A 99 3.68 15.43 7.23
N GLY A 100 2.79 14.52 6.83
CA GLY A 100 2.83 13.87 5.51
C GLY A 100 4.05 12.98 5.27
N TRP A 101 4.60 12.36 6.33
CA TRP A 101 5.78 11.50 6.19
C TRP A 101 5.44 10.15 5.55
N THR A 102 6.24 9.78 4.54
CA THR A 102 6.17 8.47 3.86
C THR A 102 7.04 7.42 4.56
N GLY A 103 6.91 6.14 4.21
CA GLY A 103 7.55 5.02 4.92
C GLY A 103 9.06 5.19 5.17
N ARG A 104 9.82 5.65 4.17
CA ARG A 104 11.27 5.93 4.33
C ARG A 104 11.53 7.06 5.33
N VAL A 105 10.78 8.15 5.22
CA VAL A 105 10.90 9.30 6.13
C VAL A 105 10.49 8.90 7.54
N LYS A 106 9.40 8.15 7.71
CA LYS A 106 8.99 7.58 8.99
C LYS A 106 10.09 6.73 9.62
N ALA A 107 10.72 5.84 8.83
CA ALA A 107 11.81 5.00 9.31
C ALA A 107 12.99 5.82 9.82
N SER A 108 13.46 6.80 9.03
CA SER A 108 14.53 7.71 9.43
C SER A 108 14.19 8.51 10.69
N GLN A 109 12.94 8.99 10.80
CA GLN A 109 12.50 9.75 11.96
C GLN A 109 12.44 8.87 13.22
N ILE A 110 11.96 7.63 13.13
CA ILE A 110 11.99 6.68 14.26
C ILE A 110 13.44 6.47 14.73
N VAL A 111 14.35 6.15 13.81
CA VAL A 111 15.79 5.98 14.11
C VAL A 111 16.36 7.22 14.78
N ALA A 112 16.06 8.41 14.24
CA ALA A 112 16.53 9.68 14.77
C ALA A 112 15.90 10.05 16.13
N SER A 113 14.76 9.47 16.49
CA SER A 113 14.11 9.68 17.79
C SER A 113 14.59 8.75 18.91
N LEU A 114 15.26 7.62 18.60
CA LEU A 114 15.75 6.69 19.61
C LEU A 114 16.87 7.31 20.46
N ARG A 115 16.82 7.14 21.78
CA ARG A 115 17.82 7.65 22.73
C ARG A 115 18.16 6.60 23.78
N GLY A 116 19.40 6.60 24.26
CA GLY A 116 19.83 5.70 25.33
C GLY A 116 19.64 4.22 24.97
N SER A 117 19.09 3.44 25.90
CA SER A 117 18.95 1.98 25.74
C SER A 117 18.06 1.58 24.57
N THR A 118 17.11 2.42 24.14
CA THR A 118 16.24 2.13 23.00
C THR A 118 17.00 2.11 21.67
N ALA A 119 18.03 2.94 21.52
CA ALA A 119 18.88 3.00 20.33
C ALA A 119 19.67 1.69 20.09
N GLU A 120 19.94 0.90 21.12
CA GLU A 120 20.63 -0.39 20.98
C GLU A 120 19.88 -1.39 20.09
N VAL A 121 18.57 -1.18 19.84
CA VAL A 121 17.78 -2.02 18.92
C VAL A 121 18.33 -1.98 17.49
N LEU A 122 19.01 -0.88 17.13
CA LEU A 122 19.59 -0.67 15.81
C LEU A 122 20.79 -1.58 15.54
N ARG A 123 21.49 -2.06 16.59
CA ARG A 123 22.65 -2.95 16.43
C ARG A 123 22.28 -4.30 15.86
N GLY A 124 21.03 -4.74 16.04
CA GLY A 124 20.50 -5.99 15.47
C GLY A 124 19.99 -5.85 14.03
N ILE A 125 20.00 -4.66 13.44
CA ILE A 125 19.42 -4.39 12.11
C ILE A 125 20.56 -4.14 11.10
N PRO A 126 20.64 -4.90 10.00
CA PRO A 126 21.58 -4.61 8.92
C PRO A 126 21.37 -3.20 8.36
N GLY A 127 22.46 -2.47 8.07
CA GLY A 127 22.39 -1.05 7.68
C GLY A 127 21.47 -0.76 6.48
N GLY A 128 21.42 -1.64 5.49
CA GLY A 128 20.50 -1.52 4.34
C GLY A 128 19.01 -1.55 4.74
N ASN A 129 18.68 -2.16 5.87
CA ASN A 129 17.32 -2.34 6.36
C ASN A 129 16.88 -1.24 7.35
N LEU A 130 17.76 -0.28 7.70
CA LEU A 130 17.42 0.88 8.54
C LEU A 130 16.54 1.92 7.81
N THR A 131 16.26 1.71 6.53
CA THR A 131 15.28 2.50 5.76
C THR A 131 13.92 1.81 5.65
N ALA A 132 13.82 0.56 6.08
CA ALA A 132 12.59 -0.23 6.05
C ALA A 132 11.82 -0.07 7.36
N LEU A 133 10.75 0.72 7.33
CA LEU A 133 9.89 1.02 8.48
C LEU A 133 9.47 -0.25 9.23
N THR A 134 8.98 -1.26 8.50
CA THR A 134 8.49 -2.52 9.08
C THR A 134 9.56 -3.30 9.84
N THR A 135 10.82 -3.20 9.43
CA THR A 135 11.93 -3.89 10.10
C THR A 135 12.27 -3.21 11.41
N ILE A 136 12.31 -1.88 11.43
CA ILE A 136 12.58 -1.10 12.63
C ILE A 136 11.44 -1.26 13.64
N GLU A 137 10.18 -1.15 13.20
CA GLU A 137 9.02 -1.34 14.06
C GLU A 137 9.01 -2.73 14.70
N ARG A 138 9.28 -3.79 13.92
CA ARG A 138 9.30 -5.16 14.45
C ARG A 138 10.40 -5.38 15.48
N ALA A 139 11.56 -4.76 15.29
CA ALA A 139 12.65 -4.84 16.26
C ALA A 139 12.30 -4.12 17.57
N LEU A 140 11.65 -2.95 17.46
CA LEU A 140 11.14 -2.19 18.61
C LEU A 140 10.00 -2.92 19.31
N GLU A 141 9.08 -3.53 18.57
CA GLU A 141 8.04 -4.39 19.11
C GLU A 141 8.65 -5.61 19.81
N SER A 142 9.58 -6.33 19.20
CA SER A 142 10.20 -7.50 19.84
C SER A 142 10.87 -7.16 21.18
N ARG A 143 11.47 -5.97 21.28
CA ARG A 143 12.22 -5.55 22.46
C ARG A 143 11.39 -4.87 23.54
N PHE A 144 10.31 -4.19 23.15
CA PHE A 144 9.52 -3.31 24.04
C PHE A 144 8.02 -3.64 24.06
N ARG A 145 7.57 -4.69 23.36
CA ARG A 145 6.26 -5.29 23.56
C ARG A 145 6.32 -6.15 24.83
N ASP A 146 5.37 -5.90 25.72
CA ASP A 146 5.19 -6.49 27.05
C ASP A 146 6.14 -6.03 28.17
N SER A 147 5.73 -4.93 28.81
CA SER A 147 5.88 -4.74 30.26
C SER A 147 4.50 -4.58 30.90
N HIS A 148 3.61 -5.55 30.67
CA HIS A 148 2.49 -5.83 31.57
C HIS A 148 2.81 -7.07 32.40
N LEU A 149 3.79 -6.93 33.29
CA LEU A 149 3.82 -7.66 34.54
C LEU A 149 4.15 -6.64 35.63
N TYR A 150 3.14 -5.88 36.05
CA TYR A 150 3.14 -5.39 37.43
C TYR A 150 2.79 -6.62 38.29
N PRO A 151 3.66 -7.10 39.19
CA PRO A 151 3.14 -7.77 40.37
C PRO A 151 2.48 -6.69 41.22
N ILE A 152 1.16 -6.67 41.19
CA ILE A 152 0.37 -6.05 42.25
C ILE A 152 0.56 -6.94 43.50
N LEU A 153 1.25 -6.37 44.49
CA LEU A 153 1.22 -6.59 45.95
C LEU A 153 1.53 -7.97 46.58
N GLN A 154 2.43 -7.95 47.58
CA GLN A 154 2.36 -8.52 48.96
C GLN A 154 3.79 -8.48 49.54
N ASP A 155 4.15 -7.91 50.70
CA ASP A 155 3.52 -7.19 51.83
C ASP A 155 4.51 -6.09 52.27
#